data_AF-A0A4Z2HE87-F1
#
_entry.id   AF-A0A4Z2HE87-F1
#
_cell.length_a   1.000
_cell.length_b   1.000
_cell.length_c   1.000
_cell.angle_alpha   90.00
_cell.angle_beta   90.00
_cell.angle_gamma   90.00
#
_symmetry.space_group_name_H-M   'P 1'
#
loop_
_entity.id
_entity.type
_entity.pdbx_description
1 polymer ?
#
loop_
_entity_poly.entity_id
_entity_poly.type
_entity_poly.pdbx_seq_one_letter_code
_entity_poly.pdbx_strand_id
1 'polypeptide(L)'
;MEYFMMPTDKIPSLQHFKKTEKDVIGGLCSLANIPLSPETAQDQERRIRREIANSNERRRMQSINAGFQSLKTVLPHTDGEKLSKAAILQQTSDYIFALEQEKTQLLAQNNQLKRFIQEFSGSSPKRRRAEEKDEGIGSPDTLEEEKVEEVRREMLELRQQLDKERSARLQLEEQVLASPAPPAPTRHPTVIVPAPTLTQQPHHHVTVVTMSPSVHTSTVSTSRQNLDTIVQAIQHIERAQERRASAEEEQRRAVIVSPAHVAMDTACSDTDTDTEAEDCSMN
;
A
#
# COMPACT_ATOMS: atom_id res chain seq x y z
N MET A 1 -52.95 36.21 43.84
CA MET A 1 -51.66 36.60 43.24
C MET A 1 -50.58 35.92 44.05
N GLU A 2 -50.01 34.84 43.53
CA GLU A 2 -48.83 34.22 44.14
C GLU A 2 -47.56 34.80 43.50
N TYR A 3 -46.58 35.13 44.33
CA TYR A 3 -45.29 35.65 43.87
C TYR A 3 -44.33 34.49 43.65
N PHE A 4 -43.99 34.21 42.39
CA PHE A 4 -42.98 33.22 42.03
C PHE A 4 -41.58 33.82 42.21
N MET A 5 -40.82 33.30 43.17
CA MET A 5 -39.49 33.83 43.51
C MET A 5 -38.40 32.97 42.86
N MET A 6 -37.71 33.52 41.86
CA MET A 6 -36.63 32.83 41.14
C MET A 6 -35.38 32.65 42.03
N PRO A 7 -34.72 31.48 42.03
CA PRO A 7 -33.42 31.30 42.68
C PRO A 7 -32.32 32.10 41.99
N THR A 8 -31.44 32.75 42.76
CA THR A 8 -30.24 33.42 42.25
C THR A 8 -29.01 32.51 42.40
N ASP A 9 -28.46 32.05 41.28
CA ASP A 9 -27.20 31.27 41.30
C ASP A 9 -26.00 32.13 41.71
N LYS A 10 -25.16 31.58 42.60
CA LYS A 10 -23.97 32.27 43.11
C LYS A 10 -22.81 32.15 42.13
N ILE A 11 -22.38 33.28 41.55
CA ILE A 11 -21.21 33.36 40.68
C ILE A 11 -19.93 32.95 41.46
N PRO A 12 -19.14 31.97 40.99
CA PRO A 12 -17.88 31.61 41.64
C PRO A 12 -16.84 32.73 41.59
N SER A 13 -16.11 32.94 42.69
CA SER A 13 -15.10 34.00 42.81
C SER A 13 -13.93 33.82 41.83
N LEU A 14 -13.59 34.91 41.13
CA LEU A 14 -12.50 35.02 40.15
C LEU A 14 -11.11 34.59 40.67
N GLN A 15 -10.94 34.50 42.00
CA GLN A 15 -9.65 34.10 42.60
C GLN A 15 -9.32 32.62 42.44
N HIS A 16 -10.31 31.74 42.21
CA HIS A 16 -10.02 30.32 41.95
C HIS A 16 -9.38 30.10 40.58
N PHE A 17 -9.69 30.94 39.58
CA PHE A 17 -9.22 30.75 38.20
C PHE A 17 -7.71 31.03 38.04
N LYS A 18 -7.16 31.97 38.84
CA LYS A 18 -5.74 32.35 38.76
C LYS A 18 -4.78 31.43 39.53
N LYS A 19 -5.30 30.44 40.27
CA LYS A 19 -4.45 29.51 41.03
C LYS A 19 -4.10 28.27 40.20
N THR A 20 -5.06 27.72 39.47
CA THR A 20 -4.86 26.61 38.52
C THR A 20 -3.88 26.94 37.38
N GLU A 21 -3.89 28.18 36.87
CA GLU A 21 -3.02 28.57 35.75
C GLU A 21 -1.52 28.59 36.14
N LYS A 22 -1.19 28.93 37.39
CA LYS A 22 0.19 28.92 37.88
C LYS A 22 0.76 27.51 38.04
N ASP A 23 -0.05 26.56 38.48
CA ASP A 23 0.38 25.16 38.65
C ASP A 23 0.54 24.47 37.28
N VAL A 24 -0.30 24.79 36.29
CA VAL A 24 -0.19 24.27 34.91
C VAL A 24 1.07 24.77 34.20
N ILE A 25 1.40 26.06 34.32
CA ILE A 25 2.60 26.63 33.67
C ILE A 25 3.88 26.15 34.38
N GLY A 26 3.87 26.03 35.71
CA GLY A 26 5.00 25.50 36.48
C GLY A 26 5.36 24.04 36.13
N GLY A 27 4.36 23.21 35.87
CA GLY A 27 4.56 21.79 35.53
C GLY A 27 5.22 21.55 34.17
N LEU A 28 5.06 22.45 33.19
CA LEU A 28 5.59 22.26 31.83
C LEU A 28 7.11 22.48 31.73
N CYS A 29 7.68 23.36 32.55
CA CYS A 29 9.13 23.63 32.51
C CYS A 29 9.97 22.58 33.25
N SER A 30 9.41 21.85 34.22
CA SER A 30 10.13 20.81 34.96
C SER A 30 10.28 19.47 34.22
N LEU A 31 9.55 19.26 33.13
CA LEU A 31 9.60 18.02 32.34
C LEU A 31 10.79 17.92 31.38
N ALA A 32 11.54 19.01 31.18
CA ALA A 32 12.57 19.10 30.14
C ALA A 32 13.91 18.41 30.47
N ASN A 33 14.17 18.03 31.73
CA ASN A 33 15.47 17.50 32.19
C ASN A 33 15.36 16.46 33.32
N ILE A 34 14.37 15.56 33.26
CA ILE A 34 14.37 14.35 34.09
C ILE A 34 15.07 13.24 33.30
N PRO A 35 16.12 12.58 33.82
CA PRO A 35 16.66 11.38 33.19
C PRO A 35 15.55 10.34 33.13
N LEU A 36 15.09 10.01 31.91
CA LEU A 36 14.13 8.93 31.71
C LEU A 36 14.74 7.65 32.28
N SER A 37 14.13 7.11 33.34
CA SER A 37 14.44 5.75 33.79
C SER A 37 14.35 4.82 32.58
N PRO A 38 15.28 3.87 32.38
CA PRO A 38 15.28 3.02 31.19
C PRO A 38 13.96 2.28 30.97
N GLU A 39 13.21 2.01 32.04
CA GLU A 39 11.85 1.49 32.05
C GLU A 39 10.85 2.44 31.35
N THR A 40 10.88 3.74 31.70
CA THR A 40 10.01 4.76 31.07
C THR A 40 10.34 5.00 29.59
N ALA A 41 11.60 4.83 29.18
CA ALA A 41 11.99 4.90 27.77
C ALA A 41 11.45 3.71 26.97
N GLN A 42 11.46 2.50 27.55
CA GLN A 42 10.85 1.32 26.94
C GLN A 42 9.33 1.44 26.82
N ASP A 43 8.65 2.06 27.79
CA ASP A 43 7.21 2.33 27.71
C ASP A 43 6.85 3.40 26.68
N GLN A 44 7.68 4.43 26.51
CA GLN A 44 7.54 5.39 25.40
C GLN A 44 7.70 4.69 24.04
N GLU A 45 8.72 3.85 23.87
CA GLU A 45 8.93 3.06 22.65
C GLU A 45 7.76 2.09 22.39
N ARG A 46 7.27 1.39 23.42
CA ARG A 46 6.08 0.53 23.36
C ARG A 46 4.84 1.32 22.91
N ARG A 47 4.67 2.53 23.43
CA ARG A 47 3.58 3.44 23.06
C ARG A 47 3.69 3.89 21.61
N ILE A 48 4.88 4.33 21.16
CA ILE A 48 5.13 4.75 19.77
C ILE A 48 4.82 3.59 18.80
N ARG A 49 5.29 2.37 19.09
CA ARG A 49 4.96 1.17 18.28
C ARG A 49 3.46 0.92 18.17
N ARG A 50 2.73 1.07 19.29
CA ARG A 50 1.26 0.93 19.32
C ARG A 50 0.56 2.04 18.52
N GLU A 51 1.04 3.28 18.60
CA GLU A 51 0.50 4.41 17.83
C GLU A 51 0.74 4.24 16.32
N ILE A 52 1.91 3.75 15.91
CA ILE A 52 2.22 3.40 14.51
C ILE A 52 1.30 2.26 14.02
N ALA A 53 1.14 1.20 14.81
CA ALA A 53 0.25 0.08 14.45
C ALA A 53 -1.22 0.54 14.29
N ASN A 54 -1.72 1.36 15.21
CA ASN A 54 -3.06 1.96 15.13
C ASN A 54 -3.24 2.87 13.91
N SER A 55 -2.20 3.64 13.56
CA SER A 55 -2.19 4.51 12.37
C SER A 55 -2.26 3.68 11.08
N ASN A 56 -1.51 2.58 11.00
CA ASN A 56 -1.54 1.65 9.87
C ASN A 56 -2.90 0.96 9.72
N GLU A 57 -3.52 0.47 10.80
CA GLU A 57 -4.85 -0.15 10.71
C GLU A 57 -5.93 0.87 10.32
N ARG A 58 -5.85 2.13 10.80
CA ARG A 58 -6.75 3.20 10.34
C ARG A 58 -6.62 3.43 8.84
N ARG A 59 -5.39 3.47 8.30
CA ARG A 59 -5.13 3.61 6.86
C ARG A 59 -5.68 2.41 6.07
N ARG A 60 -5.46 1.18 6.56
CA ARG A 60 -6.02 -0.04 5.97
C ARG A 60 -7.54 0.00 5.91
N MET A 61 -8.20 0.37 7.01
CA MET A 61 -9.65 0.49 7.11
C MET A 61 -10.20 1.58 6.18
N GLN A 62 -9.51 2.72 6.06
CA GLN A 62 -9.86 3.78 5.09
C GLN A 62 -9.76 3.29 3.64
N SER A 63 -8.68 2.59 3.28
CA SER A 63 -8.49 2.02 1.95
C SER A 63 -9.58 1.00 1.60
N ILE A 64 -9.90 0.08 2.51
CA ILE A 64 -10.99 -0.89 2.35
C ILE A 64 -12.33 -0.15 2.17
N ASN A 65 -12.62 0.86 2.99
CA ASN A 65 -13.86 1.63 2.87
C ASN A 65 -13.96 2.40 1.54
N ALA A 66 -12.84 2.94 1.03
CA ALA A 66 -12.81 3.57 -0.29
C ALA A 66 -13.10 2.55 -1.41
N GLY A 67 -12.49 1.36 -1.36
CA GLY A 67 -12.78 0.27 -2.29
C GLY A 67 -14.25 -0.15 -2.30
N PHE A 68 -14.90 -0.22 -1.13
CA PHE A 68 -16.34 -0.47 -1.03
C PHE A 68 -17.20 0.60 -1.72
N GLN A 69 -16.80 1.89 -1.67
CA GLN A 69 -17.53 2.95 -2.38
C GLN A 69 -17.33 2.88 -3.90
N SER A 70 -16.09 2.65 -4.36
CA SER A 70 -15.82 2.46 -5.80
C SER A 70 -16.55 1.25 -6.38
N LEU A 71 -16.61 0.15 -5.62
CA LEU A 71 -17.39 -1.03 -6.00
C LEU A 71 -18.89 -0.70 -6.07
N LYS A 72 -19.43 0.01 -5.08
CA LYS A 72 -20.82 0.45 -5.08
C LYS A 72 -21.16 1.26 -6.33
N THR A 73 -20.32 2.19 -6.76
CA THR A 73 -20.60 3.06 -7.93
C THR A 73 -20.73 2.32 -9.27
N VAL A 74 -20.24 1.07 -9.39
CA VAL A 74 -20.36 0.27 -10.61
C VAL A 74 -21.45 -0.80 -10.54
N LEU A 75 -22.14 -0.94 -9.41
CA LEU A 75 -23.27 -1.86 -9.27
C LEU A 75 -24.57 -1.22 -9.78
N PRO A 76 -25.51 -2.01 -10.35
CA PRO A 76 -26.86 -1.54 -10.65
C PRO A 76 -27.61 -1.22 -9.34
N HIS A 77 -27.70 0.05 -8.98
CA HIS A 77 -28.40 0.53 -7.78
C HIS A 77 -28.91 1.96 -8.01
N THR A 78 -29.74 2.47 -7.09
CA THR A 78 -30.25 3.84 -7.19
C THR A 78 -29.30 4.85 -6.52
N ASP A 79 -29.11 6.02 -7.15
CA ASP A 79 -28.25 7.08 -6.59
C ASP A 79 -28.75 7.53 -5.21
N GLY A 80 -27.84 7.53 -4.23
CA GLY A 80 -28.15 7.84 -2.84
C GLY A 80 -28.62 6.65 -1.98
N GLU A 81 -28.85 5.47 -2.57
CA GLU A 81 -29.24 4.26 -1.84
C GLU A 81 -28.14 3.81 -0.84
N LYS A 82 -28.56 3.40 0.37
CA LYS A 82 -27.65 3.00 1.45
C LYS A 82 -27.50 1.48 1.53
N LEU A 83 -26.56 0.95 0.75
CA LEU A 83 -26.19 -0.46 0.80
C LEU A 83 -25.20 -0.75 1.96
N SER A 84 -25.39 -1.90 2.62
CA SER A 84 -24.44 -2.41 3.62
C SER A 84 -23.24 -3.09 2.94
N LYS A 85 -22.13 -3.30 3.65
CA LYS A 85 -20.97 -4.02 3.09
C LYS A 85 -21.33 -5.43 2.59
N ALA A 86 -22.19 -6.15 3.32
CA ALA A 86 -22.66 -7.48 2.91
C ALA A 86 -23.54 -7.39 1.66
N ALA A 87 -24.45 -6.41 1.59
CA ALA A 87 -25.30 -6.19 0.41
C ALA A 87 -24.48 -5.82 -0.84
N ILE A 88 -23.45 -4.99 -0.70
CA ILE A 88 -22.52 -4.67 -1.80
C ILE A 88 -21.82 -5.93 -2.31
N LEU A 89 -21.32 -6.80 -1.42
CA LEU A 89 -20.67 -8.05 -1.84
C LEU A 89 -21.65 -9.01 -2.52
N GLN A 90 -22.87 -9.16 -1.99
CA GLN A 90 -23.89 -10.03 -2.58
C GLN A 90 -24.35 -9.52 -3.95
N GLN A 91 -24.68 -8.23 -4.07
CA GLN A 91 -25.02 -7.64 -5.37
C GLN A 91 -23.86 -7.74 -6.37
N THR A 92 -22.61 -7.64 -5.91
CA THR A 92 -21.43 -7.89 -6.75
C THR A 92 -21.40 -9.33 -7.29
N SER A 93 -21.60 -10.34 -6.45
CA SER A 93 -21.60 -11.74 -6.92
C SER A 93 -22.74 -12.02 -7.89
N ASP A 94 -23.94 -11.51 -7.57
CA ASP A 94 -25.14 -11.74 -8.36
C ASP A 94 -25.06 -11.03 -9.72
N TYR A 95 -24.49 -9.83 -9.75
CA TYR A 95 -24.26 -9.07 -10.98
C TYR A 95 -23.16 -9.67 -11.86
N ILE A 96 -22.06 -10.15 -11.28
CA ILE A 96 -21.03 -10.90 -12.04
C ILE A 96 -21.65 -12.14 -12.68
N PHE A 97 -22.42 -12.93 -11.92
CA PHE A 97 -23.10 -14.12 -12.45
C PHE A 97 -24.08 -13.79 -13.59
N ALA A 98 -24.84 -12.69 -13.45
CA ALA A 98 -25.75 -12.21 -14.50
C ALA A 98 -24.98 -11.83 -15.78
N LEU A 99 -23.88 -11.08 -15.66
CA LEU A 99 -23.03 -10.70 -16.79
C LEU A 99 -22.36 -11.92 -17.47
N GLU A 100 -21.97 -12.93 -16.71
CA GLU A 100 -21.41 -14.19 -17.23
C GLU A 100 -22.46 -14.99 -18.02
N GLN A 101 -23.70 -15.04 -17.53
CA GLN A 101 -24.83 -15.65 -18.23
C GLN A 101 -25.15 -14.89 -19.52
N GLU A 102 -25.24 -13.56 -19.47
CA GLU A 102 -25.51 -12.70 -20.63
C GLU A 102 -24.42 -12.85 -21.70
N LYS A 103 -23.13 -12.79 -21.31
CA LYS A 103 -21.99 -13.06 -22.20
C LYS A 103 -22.14 -14.41 -22.91
N THR A 104 -22.52 -15.45 -22.18
CA THR A 104 -22.71 -16.80 -22.75
C THR A 104 -23.86 -16.82 -23.76
N GLN A 105 -24.98 -16.16 -23.44
CA GLN A 105 -26.12 -16.03 -24.35
C GLN A 105 -25.78 -15.24 -25.62
N LEU A 106 -25.10 -14.09 -25.48
CA LEU A 106 -24.64 -13.26 -26.61
C LEU A 106 -23.63 -14.00 -27.50
N LEU A 107 -22.75 -14.84 -26.93
CA LEU A 107 -21.87 -15.70 -27.72
C LEU A 107 -22.64 -16.76 -28.52
N ALA A 108 -23.65 -17.39 -27.91
CA ALA A 108 -24.52 -18.35 -28.59
C ALA A 108 -25.31 -17.69 -29.75
N GLN A 109 -25.88 -16.50 -29.51
CA GLN A 109 -26.55 -15.70 -30.54
C GLN A 109 -25.60 -15.31 -31.67
N ASN A 110 -24.39 -14.82 -31.36
CA ASN A 110 -23.38 -14.49 -32.37
C ASN A 110 -22.98 -15.71 -33.21
N ASN A 111 -22.82 -16.88 -32.61
CA ASN A 111 -22.53 -18.11 -33.36
C ASN A 111 -23.71 -18.58 -34.23
N GLN A 112 -24.96 -18.31 -33.82
CA GLN A 112 -26.13 -18.53 -34.66
C GLN A 112 -26.19 -17.54 -35.84
N LEU A 113 -25.94 -16.24 -35.60
CA LEU A 113 -25.90 -15.22 -36.64
C LEU A 113 -24.77 -15.46 -37.65
N LYS A 114 -23.57 -15.86 -37.19
CA LYS A 114 -22.46 -16.29 -38.07
C LYS A 114 -22.86 -17.44 -38.99
N ARG A 115 -23.56 -18.46 -38.46
CA ARG A 115 -24.07 -19.58 -39.28
C ARG A 115 -25.08 -19.12 -40.32
N PHE A 116 -26.04 -18.26 -39.97
CA PHE A 116 -26.96 -17.68 -40.95
C PHE A 116 -26.22 -16.88 -42.04
N ILE A 117 -25.26 -16.03 -41.67
CA ILE A 117 -24.46 -15.26 -42.64
C ILE A 117 -23.69 -16.20 -43.58
N GLN A 118 -23.09 -17.27 -43.06
CA GLN A 118 -22.40 -18.30 -43.85
C GLN A 118 -23.35 -19.05 -44.79
N GLU A 119 -24.58 -19.33 -44.36
CA GLU A 119 -25.61 -19.96 -45.18
C GLU A 119 -26.07 -19.05 -46.33
N PHE A 120 -26.26 -17.75 -46.06
CA PHE A 120 -26.59 -16.76 -47.10
C PHE A 120 -25.42 -16.40 -48.02
N SER A 121 -24.16 -16.46 -47.57
CA SER A 121 -22.99 -16.21 -48.42
C SER A 121 -22.57 -17.44 -49.23
N GLY A 122 -22.79 -18.65 -48.71
CA GLY A 122 -22.54 -19.91 -49.42
C GLY A 122 -23.65 -20.31 -50.40
N SER A 123 -24.89 -19.84 -50.19
CA SER A 123 -26.04 -20.17 -51.05
C SER A 123 -26.23 -19.15 -52.19
N SER A 124 -25.35 -19.20 -53.19
CA SER A 124 -25.54 -18.51 -54.48
C SER A 124 -25.83 -19.51 -55.61
N PRO A 125 -27.11 -19.87 -55.85
CA PRO A 125 -27.47 -20.93 -56.79
C PRO A 125 -27.50 -20.43 -58.25
N LYS A 126 -26.33 -20.22 -58.87
CA LYS A 126 -26.08 -20.35 -60.34
C LYS A 126 -24.65 -19.93 -60.74
N ARG A 127 -23.84 -20.91 -61.17
CA ARG A 127 -23.38 -21.03 -62.57
C ARG A 127 -22.59 -22.33 -62.80
N ARG A 128 -23.18 -23.25 -63.57
CA ARG A 128 -22.42 -24.31 -64.25
C ARG A 128 -21.64 -23.70 -65.42
N ARG A 129 -20.32 -23.57 -65.27
CA ARG A 129 -19.27 -23.77 -66.30
C ARG A 129 -18.00 -24.11 -65.50
N ALA A 130 -17.53 -25.35 -65.54
CA ALA A 130 -16.74 -25.93 -66.64
C ALA A 130 -15.33 -25.33 -66.68
N GLU A 131 -14.42 -26.14 -66.14
CA GLU A 131 -12.97 -26.18 -66.32
C GLU A 131 -12.07 -25.06 -65.76
N GLU A 132 -10.95 -25.55 -65.22
CA GLU A 132 -9.64 -24.91 -65.10
C GLU A 132 -9.53 -23.60 -64.28
N LYS A 133 -9.30 -23.75 -62.96
CA LYS A 133 -7.94 -23.59 -62.42
C LYS A 133 -7.79 -24.10 -60.99
N ASP A 134 -6.59 -24.61 -60.74
CA ASP A 134 -5.98 -24.88 -59.44
C ASP A 134 -6.02 -23.62 -58.54
N GLU A 135 -5.89 -23.81 -57.21
CA GLU A 135 -6.10 -22.85 -56.09
C GLU A 135 -7.45 -22.99 -55.33
N GLY A 136 -7.76 -24.21 -54.88
CA GLY A 136 -8.61 -24.42 -53.69
C GLY A 136 -7.72 -24.68 -52.47
N ILE A 137 -8.09 -24.35 -51.23
CA ILE A 137 -9.39 -23.93 -50.68
C ILE A 137 -9.11 -22.91 -49.56
N GLY A 138 -9.86 -21.81 -49.50
CA GLY A 138 -9.72 -20.82 -48.42
C GLY A 138 -10.10 -21.41 -47.06
N SER A 139 -9.12 -21.52 -46.15
CA SER A 139 -9.35 -21.91 -44.76
C SER A 139 -10.18 -20.86 -44.01
N PRO A 140 -10.99 -21.25 -42.99
CA PRO A 140 -11.73 -20.32 -42.14
C PRO A 140 -10.88 -19.35 -41.28
N ASP A 141 -9.55 -19.47 -41.36
CA ASP A 141 -8.55 -18.82 -40.50
C ASP A 141 -8.32 -17.34 -40.82
N THR A 142 -8.72 -16.89 -42.02
CA THR A 142 -8.44 -15.53 -42.53
C THR A 142 -9.01 -14.41 -41.65
N LEU A 143 -10.11 -14.66 -40.93
CA LEU A 143 -10.73 -13.70 -40.01
C LEU A 143 -10.00 -13.58 -38.65
N GLU A 144 -9.22 -14.59 -38.25
CA GLU A 144 -8.34 -14.49 -37.08
C GLU A 144 -7.00 -13.87 -37.48
N GLU A 145 -6.48 -14.23 -38.65
CA GLU A 145 -5.27 -13.63 -39.23
C GLU A 145 -5.43 -12.12 -39.49
N GLU A 146 -6.56 -11.67 -40.05
CA GLU A 146 -6.87 -10.24 -40.26
C GLU A 146 -6.88 -9.45 -38.93
N LYS A 147 -7.42 -10.03 -37.85
CA LYS A 147 -7.41 -9.42 -36.50
C LYS A 147 -6.03 -9.38 -35.88
N VAL A 148 -5.22 -10.42 -36.10
CA VAL A 148 -3.83 -10.44 -35.62
C VAL A 148 -2.99 -9.38 -36.37
N GLU A 149 -3.25 -9.16 -37.65
CA GLU A 149 -2.62 -8.08 -38.42
C GLU A 149 -3.13 -6.68 -38.03
N GLU A 150 -4.41 -6.54 -37.67
CA GLU A 150 -4.96 -5.30 -37.09
C GLU A 150 -4.27 -4.95 -35.75
N VAL A 151 -4.18 -5.91 -34.83
CA VAL A 151 -3.46 -5.73 -33.55
C VAL A 151 -1.97 -5.46 -33.77
N ARG A 152 -1.32 -6.10 -34.76
CA ARG A 152 0.08 -5.79 -35.12
C ARG A 152 0.24 -4.35 -35.62
N ARG A 153 -0.71 -3.85 -36.43
CA ARG A 153 -0.73 -2.47 -36.91
C ARG A 153 -0.86 -1.47 -35.77
N GLU A 154 -1.84 -1.65 -34.88
CA GLU A 154 -2.00 -0.81 -33.68
C GLU A 154 -0.74 -0.80 -32.80
N MET A 155 -0.12 -1.97 -32.60
CA MET A 155 1.10 -2.11 -31.81
C MET A 155 2.30 -1.38 -32.43
N LEU A 156 2.36 -1.31 -33.77
CA LEU A 156 3.35 -0.55 -34.52
C LEU A 156 3.11 0.97 -34.42
N GLU A 157 1.85 1.40 -34.51
CA GLU A 157 1.46 2.81 -34.37
C GLU A 157 1.72 3.35 -32.96
N LEU A 158 1.36 2.60 -31.92
CA LEU A 158 1.64 2.93 -30.52
C LEU A 158 3.15 3.06 -30.24
N ARG A 159 3.98 2.17 -30.81
CA ARG A 159 5.45 2.32 -30.74
C ARG A 159 5.91 3.62 -31.38
N GLN A 160 5.41 3.93 -32.58
CA GLN A 160 5.78 5.15 -33.28
C GLN A 160 5.32 6.43 -32.55
N GLN A 161 4.17 6.40 -31.87
CA GLN A 161 3.74 7.49 -30.99
C GLN A 161 4.67 7.65 -29.78
N LEU A 162 5.07 6.56 -29.13
CA LEU A 162 6.00 6.60 -27.99
C LEU A 162 7.37 7.16 -28.38
N ASP A 163 7.90 6.82 -29.57
CA ASP A 163 9.19 7.35 -30.03
C ASP A 163 9.09 8.82 -30.47
N LYS A 164 7.95 9.27 -31.00
CA LYS A 164 7.65 10.70 -31.21
C LYS A 164 7.60 11.47 -29.89
N GLU A 165 6.94 10.94 -28.87
CA GLU A 165 6.87 11.55 -27.54
C GLU A 165 8.25 11.65 -26.88
N ARG A 166 9.06 10.58 -26.98
CA ARG A 166 10.45 10.56 -26.49
C ARG A 166 11.33 11.59 -27.17
N SER A 167 11.25 11.71 -28.50
CA SER A 167 12.04 12.68 -29.26
C SER A 167 11.59 14.13 -29.02
N ALA A 168 10.28 14.39 -28.93
CA ALA A 168 9.74 15.69 -28.54
C ALA A 168 10.19 16.10 -27.13
N ARG A 169 10.16 15.17 -26.17
CA ARG A 169 10.65 15.41 -24.81
C ARG A 169 12.14 15.72 -24.78
N LEU A 170 12.97 15.01 -25.55
CA LEU A 170 14.40 15.27 -25.65
C LEU A 170 14.69 16.67 -26.24
N GLN A 171 13.96 17.07 -27.28
CA GLN A 171 14.07 18.42 -27.88
C GLN A 171 13.62 19.53 -26.93
N LEU A 172 12.66 19.26 -26.04
CA LEU A 172 12.24 20.21 -25.02
C LEU A 172 13.27 20.32 -23.89
N GLU A 173 13.86 19.19 -23.47
CA GLU A 173 14.95 19.14 -22.50
C GLU A 173 16.21 19.87 -23.00
N GLU A 174 16.56 19.70 -24.29
CA GLU A 174 17.65 20.44 -24.95
C GLU A 174 17.39 21.96 -24.99
N GLN A 175 16.17 22.40 -25.34
CA GLN A 175 15.81 23.83 -25.33
C GLN A 175 15.82 24.43 -23.92
N VAL A 176 15.43 23.66 -22.89
CA VAL A 176 15.50 24.10 -21.50
C VAL A 176 16.94 24.20 -21.02
N LEU A 177 17.81 23.26 -21.41
CA LEU A 177 19.23 23.26 -21.05
C LEU A 177 20.06 24.33 -21.80
N ALA A 178 19.65 24.68 -23.02
CA ALA A 178 20.29 25.71 -23.84
C ALA A 178 19.87 27.16 -23.48
N SER A 179 18.84 27.34 -22.64
CA SER A 179 18.37 28.66 -22.22
C SER A 179 19.24 29.22 -21.08
N PRO A 180 19.84 30.43 -21.22
CA PRO A 180 20.70 30.97 -20.18
C PRO A 180 19.92 31.31 -18.91
N ALA A 181 20.41 30.83 -17.76
CA ALA A 181 19.76 31.02 -16.47
C ALA A 181 19.54 32.51 -16.13
N PRO A 182 18.34 32.91 -15.67
CA PRO A 182 18.08 34.29 -15.28
C PRO A 182 18.87 34.67 -14.01
N PRO A 183 19.35 35.92 -13.90
CA PRO A 183 20.07 36.37 -12.71
C PRO A 183 19.17 36.35 -11.46
N ALA A 184 19.75 36.05 -10.30
CA ALA A 184 19.03 35.85 -9.05
C ALA A 184 18.25 37.11 -8.61
N PRO A 185 17.03 36.95 -8.05
CA PRO A 185 16.18 38.08 -7.69
C PRO A 185 16.76 38.87 -6.51
N THR A 186 17.05 40.14 -6.72
CA THR A 186 17.40 41.09 -5.67
C THR A 186 16.16 41.44 -4.83
N ARG A 187 16.33 41.57 -3.51
CA ARG A 187 15.22 41.84 -2.59
C ARG A 187 14.75 43.29 -2.71
N HIS A 188 13.49 43.50 -3.05
CA HIS A 188 12.80 44.79 -2.94
C HIS A 188 11.44 44.59 -2.24
N PRO A 189 11.06 45.39 -1.24
CA PRO A 189 9.74 45.31 -0.62
C PRO A 189 8.77 46.31 -1.25
N THR A 190 7.67 45.86 -1.88
CA THR A 190 6.51 46.73 -2.20
C THR A 190 5.22 45.91 -2.43
N VAL A 191 4.23 46.19 -1.58
CA VAL A 191 2.77 46.18 -1.78
C VAL A 191 2.13 45.00 -2.54
N ILE A 192 1.41 44.16 -1.78
CA ILE A 192 0.36 43.28 -2.28
C ILE A 192 -0.95 44.08 -2.36
N VAL A 193 -1.50 44.24 -3.57
CA VAL A 193 -2.90 44.66 -3.78
C VAL A 193 -3.75 43.39 -3.87
N PRO A 194 -4.80 43.21 -3.06
CA PRO A 194 -5.71 42.07 -3.20
C PRO A 194 -6.70 42.31 -4.35
N ALA A 195 -6.74 41.39 -5.32
CA ALA A 195 -7.73 41.32 -6.39
C ALA A 195 -8.69 40.14 -6.14
N PRO A 196 -9.94 40.16 -6.67
CA PRO A 196 -11.06 39.48 -6.03
C PRO A 196 -11.17 37.98 -6.33
N THR A 197 -11.73 37.24 -5.37
CA THR A 197 -12.05 35.82 -5.48
C THR A 197 -13.26 35.58 -6.39
N LEU A 198 -13.07 34.88 -7.50
CA LEU A 198 -14.16 34.22 -8.23
C LEU A 198 -14.30 32.76 -7.78
N THR A 199 -15.53 32.35 -7.53
CA THR A 199 -15.90 31.04 -7.00
C THR A 199 -15.96 29.97 -8.09
N GLN A 200 -15.37 28.79 -7.86
CA GLN A 200 -15.76 27.56 -8.58
C GLN A 200 -15.58 26.28 -7.74
N GLN A 201 -16.15 25.19 -8.25
CA GLN A 201 -16.66 24.03 -7.49
C GLN A 201 -15.61 23.01 -6.99
N PRO A 202 -15.96 22.14 -6.02
CA PRO A 202 -15.03 21.20 -5.41
C PRO A 202 -14.80 19.95 -6.27
N HIS A 203 -13.79 19.96 -7.13
CA HIS A 203 -13.23 18.71 -7.66
C HIS A 203 -12.36 18.04 -6.58
N HIS A 204 -12.56 16.73 -6.40
CA HIS A 204 -11.84 15.93 -5.42
C HIS A 204 -10.37 15.76 -5.85
N HIS A 205 -9.50 16.62 -5.33
CA HIS A 205 -8.07 16.44 -5.48
C HIS A 205 -7.63 15.25 -4.61
N VAL A 206 -7.23 14.15 -5.26
CA VAL A 206 -6.34 13.20 -4.61
C VAL A 206 -5.04 13.94 -4.35
N THR A 207 -4.71 14.19 -3.08
CA THR A 207 -3.40 14.73 -2.70
C THR A 207 -2.34 13.65 -2.92
N VAL A 208 -1.97 13.43 -4.17
CA VAL A 208 -0.66 12.86 -4.50
C VAL A 208 0.34 13.88 -3.97
N VAL A 209 1.06 13.51 -2.91
CA VAL A 209 2.14 14.33 -2.37
C VAL A 209 3.30 14.26 -3.36
N THR A 210 3.20 15.05 -4.43
CA THR A 210 4.32 15.37 -5.30
C THR A 210 5.27 16.26 -4.50
N MET A 211 6.19 15.63 -3.77
CA MET A 211 7.25 16.33 -3.07
C MET A 211 8.02 17.16 -4.09
N SER A 212 7.77 18.48 -4.08
CA SER A 212 8.50 19.42 -4.93
C SER A 212 9.99 19.29 -4.60
N PRO A 213 10.89 19.22 -5.60
CA PRO A 213 12.30 18.92 -5.36
C PRO A 213 13.02 20.15 -4.77
N SER A 214 12.83 20.39 -3.47
CA SER A 214 13.55 21.40 -2.71
C SER A 214 14.98 20.91 -2.39
N VAL A 215 15.84 21.06 -3.40
CA VAL A 215 17.30 21.21 -3.35
C VAL A 215 18.01 20.75 -2.05
N HIS A 216 18.34 19.46 -2.03
CA HIS A 216 19.69 18.94 -1.74
C HIS A 216 20.48 19.51 -0.53
N THR A 217 20.00 19.32 0.69
CA THR A 217 20.90 19.21 1.88
C THR A 217 20.43 18.15 2.89
N SER A 218 19.12 18.05 3.16
CA SER A 218 18.59 17.28 4.29
C SER A 218 18.66 15.76 4.13
N THR A 219 18.53 15.22 2.90
CA THR A 219 18.49 13.76 2.66
C THR A 219 19.84 13.08 2.86
N VAL A 220 20.94 13.75 2.50
CA VAL A 220 22.30 13.27 2.78
C VAL A 220 22.57 13.27 4.28
N SER A 221 22.07 14.28 5.00
CA SER A 221 22.26 14.41 6.45
C SER A 221 21.55 13.30 7.23
N THR A 222 20.28 13.01 6.93
CA THR A 222 19.53 11.91 7.59
C THR A 222 20.02 10.53 7.14
N SER A 223 20.36 10.33 5.86
CA SER A 223 20.95 9.07 5.39
C SER A 223 22.27 8.77 6.11
N ARG A 224 23.14 9.78 6.27
CA ARG A 224 24.40 9.65 6.99
C ARG A 224 24.19 9.35 8.48
N GLN A 225 23.27 10.04 9.15
CA GLN A 225 22.93 9.75 10.55
C GLN A 225 22.40 8.32 10.76
N ASN A 226 21.58 7.82 9.82
CA ASN A 226 21.09 6.44 9.85
C ASN A 226 22.23 5.43 9.67
N LEU A 227 23.16 5.68 8.74
CA LEU A 227 24.33 4.84 8.52
C LEU A 227 25.27 4.84 9.74
N ASP A 228 25.57 6.01 10.31
CA ASP A 228 26.38 6.14 11.52
C ASP A 228 25.76 5.36 12.70
N THR A 229 24.43 5.37 12.82
CA THR A 229 23.68 4.60 13.83
C THR A 229 23.82 3.08 13.61
N ILE A 230 23.72 2.62 12.35
CA ILE A 230 23.90 1.19 12.00
C ILE A 230 25.33 0.74 12.30
N VAL A 231 26.34 1.55 11.93
CA VAL A 231 27.75 1.25 12.18
C VAL A 231 28.03 1.15 13.68
N GLN A 232 27.51 2.10 14.49
CA GLN A 232 27.63 2.02 15.95
C GLN A 232 26.97 0.76 16.53
N ALA A 233 25.78 0.39 16.05
CA ALA A 233 25.07 -0.81 16.51
C ALA A 233 25.88 -2.10 16.22
N ILE A 234 26.42 -2.25 15.01
CA ILE A 234 27.28 -3.38 14.63
C ILE A 234 28.50 -3.44 15.56
N GLN A 235 29.20 -2.33 15.74
CA GLN A 235 30.41 -2.26 16.56
C GLN A 235 30.15 -2.46 18.06
N HIS A 236 28.91 -2.27 18.53
CA HIS A 236 28.48 -2.66 19.88
C HIS A 236 28.19 -4.16 20.01
N ILE A 237 27.61 -4.76 18.96
CA ILE A 237 27.35 -6.21 18.89
C ILE A 237 28.67 -6.98 18.81
N GLU A 238 29.61 -6.57 17.96
CA GLU A 238 30.94 -7.18 17.83
C GLU A 238 31.69 -7.15 19.16
N ARG A 239 31.81 -5.98 19.81
CA ARG A 239 32.42 -5.85 21.15
C ARG A 239 31.66 -6.59 22.26
N ALA A 240 30.40 -6.95 22.06
CA ALA A 240 29.65 -7.80 22.98
C ALA A 240 29.91 -9.29 22.71
N GLN A 241 30.07 -9.68 21.44
CA GLN A 241 30.46 -11.03 21.03
C GLN A 241 31.91 -11.33 21.44
N GLU A 242 32.87 -10.43 21.22
CA GLU A 242 34.26 -10.58 21.66
C GLU A 242 34.37 -10.80 23.17
N ARG A 243 33.62 -10.03 23.97
CA ARG A 243 33.59 -10.21 25.44
C ARG A 243 32.96 -11.54 25.86
N ARG A 244 31.94 -12.04 25.15
CA ARG A 244 31.38 -13.38 25.38
C ARG A 244 32.37 -14.47 24.97
N ALA A 245 32.98 -14.36 23.79
CA ALA A 245 33.97 -15.31 23.30
C ALA A 245 35.20 -15.39 24.20
N SER A 246 35.70 -14.25 24.71
CA SER A 246 36.78 -14.22 25.69
C SER A 246 36.39 -14.88 27.01
N ALA A 247 35.17 -14.64 27.52
CA ALA A 247 34.67 -15.29 28.73
C ALA A 247 34.46 -16.79 28.52
N GLU A 248 33.96 -17.22 27.36
CA GLU A 248 33.82 -18.63 27.00
C GLU A 248 35.18 -19.33 26.81
N GLU A 249 36.18 -18.67 26.23
CA GLU A 249 37.54 -19.21 26.11
C GLU A 249 38.23 -19.30 27.49
N GLU A 250 38.07 -18.29 28.35
CA GLU A 250 38.58 -18.32 29.70
C GLU A 250 37.90 -19.40 30.55
N GLN A 251 36.59 -19.59 30.39
CA GLN A 251 35.86 -20.71 30.99
C GLN A 251 36.37 -22.07 30.48
N ARG A 252 36.64 -22.21 29.17
CA ARG A 252 37.24 -23.43 28.59
C ARG A 252 38.66 -23.67 29.12
N ARG A 253 39.46 -22.63 29.33
CA ARG A 253 40.80 -22.73 29.94
C ARG A 253 40.72 -23.13 31.42
N ALA A 254 39.79 -22.57 32.19
CA ALA A 254 39.58 -22.93 33.60
C ALA A 254 39.15 -24.39 33.78
N VAL A 255 38.31 -24.92 32.88
CA VAL A 255 37.92 -26.35 32.88
C VAL A 255 39.11 -27.28 32.64
N ILE A 256 40.07 -26.89 31.78
CA ILE A 256 41.27 -27.69 31.49
C ILE A 256 42.28 -27.67 32.66
N VAL A 257 42.27 -26.63 33.50
CA VAL A 257 43.17 -26.48 34.67
C VAL A 257 42.50 -26.97 35.98
N SER A 258 41.52 -27.88 35.88
CA SER A 258 41.03 -28.64 37.04
C SER A 258 41.87 -29.91 37.24
N PRO A 259 42.63 -30.08 38.35
CA PRO A 259 43.35 -31.31 38.62
C PRO A 259 42.35 -32.46 38.81
N ALA A 260 42.49 -33.53 38.02
CA ALA A 260 41.62 -34.69 38.10
C ALA A 260 41.79 -35.41 39.45
N HIS A 261 40.84 -35.19 40.37
CA HIS A 261 40.71 -36.03 41.56
C HIS A 261 39.91 -37.28 41.21
N VAL A 262 40.54 -38.43 41.40
CA VAL A 262 40.00 -39.76 41.09
C VAL A 262 38.92 -40.17 42.09
N ALA A 263 37.75 -40.57 41.58
CA ALA A 263 36.76 -41.42 42.24
C ALA A 263 36.05 -42.20 41.11
N MET A 264 36.49 -43.42 40.81
CA MET A 264 36.14 -44.70 41.45
C MET A 264 34.70 -45.15 41.13
N ASP A 265 34.60 -46.33 40.52
CA ASP A 265 33.43 -46.87 39.84
C ASP A 265 32.21 -47.16 40.74
N THR A 266 31.04 -47.19 40.11
CA THR A 266 30.12 -48.31 40.31
C THR A 266 29.25 -48.51 39.07
N ALA A 267 29.38 -49.67 38.43
CA ALA A 267 28.57 -50.05 37.29
C ALA A 267 27.33 -50.83 37.75
N CYS A 268 26.20 -50.61 37.09
CA CYS A 268 25.32 -51.69 36.65
C CYS A 268 24.41 -51.19 35.52
N SER A 269 24.28 -51.97 34.46
CA SER A 269 23.25 -51.79 33.43
C SER A 269 21.87 -52.13 34.00
N ASP A 270 20.81 -51.74 33.30
CA ASP A 270 20.00 -52.77 32.63
C ASP A 270 19.21 -52.19 31.46
N THR A 271 19.16 -52.97 30.39
CA THR A 271 18.34 -52.81 29.19
C THR A 271 17.15 -53.76 29.29
N ASP A 272 15.96 -53.37 28.83
CA ASP A 272 15.43 -53.98 27.58
C ASP A 272 14.19 -53.29 27.01
N THR A 273 13.91 -53.72 25.79
CA THR A 273 13.00 -53.27 24.75
C THR A 273 11.60 -53.90 24.88
N ASP A 274 10.64 -53.33 24.14
CA ASP A 274 9.53 -54.02 23.42
C ASP A 274 8.28 -54.47 24.23
N THR A 275 7.09 -54.80 23.68
CA THR A 275 6.59 -54.90 22.27
C THR A 275 5.06 -54.54 22.18
N GLU A 276 4.52 -54.44 20.95
CA GLU A 276 3.10 -54.56 20.51
C GLU A 276 2.02 -53.49 20.78
N ALA A 277 1.29 -53.21 19.69
CA ALA A 277 -0.05 -52.60 19.67
C ALA A 277 -1.10 -53.69 19.42
N GLU A 278 -2.33 -53.51 19.92
CA GLU A 278 -3.51 -54.24 19.44
C GLU A 278 -4.71 -53.28 19.37
N ASP A 279 -5.45 -53.36 18.27
CA ASP A 279 -6.60 -52.53 17.92
C ASP A 279 -7.87 -53.40 17.91
N CYS A 280 -8.78 -53.18 18.85
CA CYS A 280 -10.15 -53.65 18.74
C CYS A 280 -11.10 -53.03 19.77
N SER A 281 -12.09 -52.27 19.31
CA SER A 281 -13.42 -52.24 19.95
C SER A 281 -14.49 -51.83 18.95
N MET A 282 -15.20 -52.83 18.43
CA MET A 282 -16.52 -52.66 17.84
C MET A 282 -17.52 -52.20 18.91
N ASN A 283 -18.30 -51.16 18.60
CA ASN A 283 -19.77 -51.14 18.79
C ASN A 283 -20.40 -49.97 18.04
#